data_AF-A0A661CAD6-F1
#
_entry.id   AF-A0A661CAD6-F1
#
_cell.length_a   1.000
_cell.length_b   1.000
_cell.length_c   1.000
_cell.angle_alpha   90.00
_cell.angle_beta   90.00
_cell.angle_gamma   90.00
#
_symmetry.space_group_name_H-M   'P 1'
#
loop_
_entity.id
_entity.type
_entity.pdbx_description
1 polymer ?
#
loop_
_entity_poly.entity_id
_entity_poly.type
_entity_poly.pdbx_seq_one_letter_code
_entity_poly.pdbx_strand_id
1 'polypeptide(L)'
;MKHALKFTSLFLFIFSCHAYAGDVAGKSTYDSICVACHGSGLPGIPQLGDGAAWAPRIEQGNDTLYEHAISGYTGASGMPMPARGGNPALSDDEVKAAVDYMVTNSQKGATVSISQQEVMAPVGNEKTKVCATCHGVDGNSVNPVWPKLAGQHAEYIFKQLKDFHSGTRKNAQMSPLAAPLSEEDMHEIATYFSSQKIKIGHASAETLPLGEQIYRAGDASKGLPACMACHGPSGAGNSAASFPALSGQHAEYTKIQLLAFRDNKRTNDTNKAMQIVSEKMTTEEIDAVANYIQGLH
;
A
#
# COMPACT_ATOMS: atom_id res chain seq x y z
N MET A 1 -49.36 44.76 29.44
CA MET A 1 -47.94 44.42 29.64
C MET A 1 -47.60 43.29 28.68
N LYS A 2 -46.59 43.48 27.83
CA LYS A 2 -46.29 42.66 26.65
C LYS A 2 -45.69 41.31 27.07
N HIS A 3 -46.20 40.20 26.54
CA HIS A 3 -45.54 38.89 26.59
C HIS A 3 -44.83 38.66 25.26
N ALA A 4 -43.51 38.50 25.32
CA ALA A 4 -42.64 38.31 24.17
C ALA A 4 -42.52 36.82 23.83
N LEU A 5 -42.82 36.48 22.57
CA LEU A 5 -42.51 35.20 21.93
C LEU A 5 -40.98 35.01 21.86
N LYS A 6 -40.47 33.88 22.35
CA LYS A 6 -39.09 33.44 22.10
C LYS A 6 -39.02 32.76 20.73
N PHE A 7 -38.30 33.37 19.79
CA PHE A 7 -37.85 32.73 18.56
C PHE A 7 -36.60 31.88 18.89
N THR A 8 -36.69 30.56 18.74
CA THR A 8 -35.55 29.66 18.80
C THR A 8 -34.95 29.60 17.39
N SER A 9 -33.84 30.30 17.18
CA SER A 9 -33.09 30.28 15.91
C SER A 9 -32.30 28.98 15.81
N LEU A 10 -32.64 28.14 14.84
CA LEU A 10 -31.88 26.95 14.45
C LEU A 10 -30.60 27.39 13.73
N PHE A 11 -29.46 27.37 14.43
CA PHE A 11 -28.15 27.58 13.82
C PHE A 11 -27.72 26.28 13.11
N LEU A 12 -27.77 26.31 11.78
CA LEU A 12 -27.16 25.30 10.92
C LEU A 12 -25.63 25.51 10.97
N PHE A 13 -24.91 24.71 11.76
CA PHE A 13 -23.45 24.67 11.71
C PHE A 13 -23.01 24.00 10.41
N ILE A 14 -22.58 24.81 9.45
CA ILE A 14 -21.84 24.35 8.28
C ILE A 14 -20.42 24.00 8.79
N PHE A 15 -20.14 22.70 8.97
CA PHE A 15 -18.78 22.22 9.16
C PHE A 15 -18.04 22.38 7.82
N SER A 16 -17.36 23.52 7.63
CA SER A 16 -16.41 23.67 6.54
C SER A 16 -15.15 22.85 6.83
N CYS A 17 -14.99 21.74 6.13
CA CYS A 17 -13.74 21.00 6.02
C CYS A 17 -12.67 21.91 5.38
N HIS A 18 -11.72 22.42 6.18
CA HIS A 18 -10.54 23.17 5.71
C HIS A 18 -9.21 22.50 6.09
N ALA A 19 -9.23 21.26 6.58
CA ALA A 19 -8.03 20.45 6.77
C ALA A 19 -7.91 19.47 5.60
N TYR A 20 -7.26 19.88 4.50
CA TYR A 20 -6.83 18.94 3.44
C TYR A 20 -5.74 19.52 2.51
N ALA A 21 -5.63 20.84 2.37
CA ALA A 21 -4.63 21.45 1.46
C ALA A 21 -3.24 21.62 2.10
N GLY A 22 -3.17 22.01 3.39
CA GLY A 22 -1.90 22.27 4.10
C GLY A 22 -1.09 21.00 4.39
N ASP A 23 -1.76 19.92 4.79
CA ASP A 23 -1.11 18.65 5.14
C ASP A 23 -0.48 17.95 3.92
N VAL A 24 -1.10 18.08 2.74
CA VAL A 24 -0.57 17.55 1.48
C VAL A 24 0.65 18.36 1.02
N ALA A 25 0.61 19.69 1.15
CA ALA A 25 1.72 20.57 0.79
C ALA A 25 2.94 20.37 1.71
N GLY A 26 2.72 20.31 3.03
CA GLY A 26 3.79 20.10 4.02
C GLY A 26 4.50 18.77 3.86
N LYS A 27 3.73 17.70 3.63
CA LYS A 27 4.28 16.39 3.32
C LYS A 27 5.11 16.37 2.04
N SER A 28 4.63 17.01 0.97
CA SER A 28 5.34 17.07 -0.31
C SER A 28 6.70 17.75 -0.15
N THR A 29 6.76 18.86 0.57
CA THR A 29 8.03 19.55 0.87
C THR A 29 8.94 18.68 1.72
N TYR A 30 8.41 18.03 2.76
CA TYR A 30 9.17 17.10 3.59
C TYR A 30 9.81 15.95 2.78
N ASP A 31 9.01 15.29 1.94
CA ASP A 31 9.47 14.16 1.11
C ASP A 31 10.54 14.59 0.09
N SER A 32 10.49 15.84 -0.37
CA SER A 32 11.41 16.35 -1.40
C SER A 32 12.81 16.65 -0.88
N ILE A 33 12.95 17.13 0.37
CA ILE A 33 14.22 17.68 0.87
C ILE A 33 14.52 17.28 2.32
N CYS A 34 13.52 17.30 3.21
CA CYS A 34 13.75 17.13 4.64
C CYS A 34 13.97 15.66 5.03
N VAL A 35 13.32 14.73 4.34
CA VAL A 35 13.37 13.29 4.62
C VAL A 35 14.78 12.71 4.50
N ALA A 36 15.65 13.31 3.67
CA ALA A 36 17.02 12.86 3.47
C ALA A 36 17.83 12.83 4.78
N CYS A 37 17.53 13.74 5.71
CA CYS A 37 18.19 13.82 7.01
C CYS A 37 17.26 13.40 8.16
N HIS A 38 15.98 13.78 8.10
CA HIS A 38 15.02 13.54 9.18
C HIS A 38 14.25 12.22 9.05
N GLY A 39 14.45 11.47 7.97
CA GLY A 39 13.81 10.16 7.77
C GLY A 39 14.52 8.99 8.44
N SER A 40 15.85 9.06 8.62
CA SER A 40 16.70 7.87 8.83
C SER A 40 17.42 7.79 10.19
N GLY A 41 17.00 8.57 11.20
CA GLY A 41 17.57 8.46 12.55
C GLY A 41 19.08 8.68 12.64
N LEU A 42 19.63 9.56 11.81
CA LEU A 42 21.06 9.87 11.82
C LEU A 42 21.48 10.42 13.20
N PRO A 43 22.65 10.03 13.74
CA PRO A 43 23.10 10.49 15.05
C PRO A 43 23.04 12.02 15.19
N GLY A 44 22.30 12.50 16.19
CA GLY A 44 22.16 13.93 16.48
C GLY A 44 21.13 14.69 15.64
N ILE A 45 20.46 14.04 14.69
CA ILE A 45 19.38 14.62 13.86
C ILE A 45 18.03 14.01 14.32
N PRO A 46 17.01 14.83 14.62
CA PRO A 46 15.73 14.31 15.09
C PRO A 46 15.01 13.56 13.95
N GLN A 47 14.65 12.30 14.21
CA GLN A 47 13.91 11.47 13.27
C GLN A 47 12.42 11.76 13.33
N LEU A 48 11.75 11.82 12.19
CA LEU A 48 10.29 11.87 12.13
C LEU A 48 9.68 10.66 12.86
N GLY A 49 8.68 10.91 13.72
CA GLY A 49 8.02 9.86 14.50
C GLY A 49 8.66 9.58 15.86
N ASP A 50 9.87 10.08 16.13
CA ASP A 50 10.51 9.94 17.45
C ASP A 50 9.97 10.99 18.43
N GLY A 51 8.84 10.69 19.06
CA GLY A 51 8.22 11.60 20.03
C GLY A 51 9.13 11.99 21.19
N ALA A 52 10.05 11.13 21.61
CA ALA A 52 10.99 11.44 22.68
C ALA A 52 12.04 12.47 22.23
N ALA A 53 12.56 12.34 21.01
CA ALA A 53 13.47 13.34 20.44
C ALA A 53 12.76 14.67 20.11
N TRP A 54 11.48 14.62 19.75
CA TRP A 54 10.72 15.81 19.36
C TRP A 54 10.08 16.57 20.52
N ALA A 55 9.75 15.92 21.65
CA ALA A 55 9.16 16.57 22.82
C ALA A 55 9.89 17.85 23.28
N PRO A 56 11.21 17.86 23.53
CA PRO A 56 11.93 19.07 23.96
C PRO A 56 12.04 20.15 22.86
N ARG A 57 11.77 19.80 21.60
CA ARG A 57 11.76 20.75 20.47
C ARG A 57 10.40 21.41 20.36
N ILE A 58 9.35 20.63 20.49
CA ILE A 58 7.95 21.08 20.50
C ILE A 58 7.71 22.05 21.66
N GLU A 59 8.31 21.81 22.82
CA GLU A 59 8.22 22.70 23.99
C GLU A 59 8.78 24.12 23.73
N GLN A 60 9.66 24.27 22.74
CA GLN A 60 10.20 25.59 22.33
C GLN A 60 9.20 26.42 21.52
N GLY A 61 8.08 25.81 21.10
CA GLY A 61 7.02 26.46 20.33
C GLY A 61 7.30 26.50 18.82
N ASN A 62 6.22 26.57 18.06
CA ASN A 62 6.25 26.51 16.59
C ASN A 62 7.04 27.66 15.96
N ASP A 63 6.94 28.88 16.50
CA ASP A 63 7.69 30.03 15.99
C ASP A 63 9.21 29.78 15.99
N THR A 64 9.72 29.17 17.06
CA THR A 64 11.13 28.78 17.18
C THR A 64 11.50 27.70 16.15
N LEU A 65 10.62 26.71 15.95
CA LEU A 65 10.86 25.64 14.98
C LEU A 65 10.86 26.15 13.54
N TYR A 66 9.96 27.07 13.20
CA TYR A 66 9.92 27.71 11.90
C TYR A 66 11.17 28.54 11.65
N GLU A 67 11.58 29.36 12.62
CA GLU A 67 12.78 30.20 12.50
C GLU A 67 14.03 29.33 12.28
N HIS A 68 14.20 28.29 13.08
CA HIS A 68 15.31 27.36 12.90
C HIS A 68 15.30 26.69 11.51
N ALA A 69 14.13 26.29 11.01
CA ALA A 69 14.00 25.65 9.70
C ALA A 69 14.22 26.61 8.53
N ILE A 70 13.77 27.86 8.63
CA ILE A 70 13.88 28.87 7.59
C ILE A 70 15.31 29.44 7.53
N SER A 71 15.87 29.79 8.68
CA SER A 71 17.16 30.49 8.79
C SER A 71 18.35 29.53 8.96
N GLY A 72 18.09 28.27 9.24
CA GLY A 72 19.12 27.29 9.61
C GLY A 72 19.50 27.41 11.08
N TYR A 73 20.00 26.31 11.65
CA TYR A 73 20.27 26.23 13.07
C TYR A 73 21.31 25.16 13.38
N THR A 74 22.21 25.44 14.32
CA THR A 74 23.11 24.42 14.87
C THR A 74 22.76 24.22 16.34
N GLY A 75 22.15 23.07 16.63
CA GLY A 75 21.69 22.74 17.98
C GLY A 75 22.77 22.15 18.87
N ALA A 76 22.36 21.76 20.07
CA ALA A 76 23.23 21.14 21.08
C ALA A 76 23.90 19.83 20.62
N SER A 77 23.37 19.16 19.59
CA SER A 77 24.02 17.99 18.98
C SER A 77 25.23 18.34 18.11
N GLY A 78 25.48 19.63 17.84
CA GLY A 78 26.58 20.09 16.99
C GLY A 78 26.38 19.86 15.49
N MET A 79 25.28 19.20 15.10
CA MET A 79 24.94 18.95 13.71
C MET A 79 24.27 20.19 13.10
N PRO A 80 24.81 20.76 12.02
CA PRO A 80 24.21 21.93 11.37
C PRO A 80 22.94 21.52 10.61
N MET A 81 21.85 22.22 10.88
CA MET A 81 20.63 22.17 10.09
C MET A 81 20.67 23.31 9.06
N PRO A 82 20.73 23.02 7.75
CA PRO A 82 20.79 24.05 6.73
C PRO A 82 19.49 24.83 6.64
N ALA A 83 19.59 26.13 6.33
CA ALA A 83 18.44 26.98 6.03
C ALA A 83 17.58 26.36 4.92
N ARG A 84 16.27 26.29 5.14
CA ARG A 84 15.27 25.72 4.21
C ARG A 84 15.62 24.29 3.75
N GLY A 85 16.23 23.48 4.60
CA GLY A 85 16.66 22.13 4.24
C GLY A 85 17.73 22.09 3.14
N GLY A 86 18.43 23.20 2.89
CA GLY A 86 19.43 23.34 1.83
C GLY A 86 18.85 23.72 0.46
N ASN A 87 17.53 23.95 0.35
CA ASN A 87 16.90 24.41 -0.87
C ASN A 87 16.43 25.88 -0.74
N PRO A 88 17.17 26.86 -1.28
CA PRO A 88 16.80 28.27 -1.19
C PRO A 88 15.54 28.63 -1.99
N ALA A 89 15.03 27.73 -2.84
CA ALA A 89 13.84 27.98 -3.65
C ALA A 89 12.52 27.75 -2.90
N LEU A 90 12.54 27.09 -1.73
CA LEU A 90 11.33 26.90 -0.93
C LEU A 90 10.88 28.21 -0.32
N SER A 91 9.57 28.49 -0.37
CA SER A 91 8.95 29.60 0.34
C SER A 91 8.86 29.34 1.85
N ASP A 92 8.66 30.40 2.63
CA ASP A 92 8.49 30.29 4.09
C ASP A 92 7.29 29.40 4.43
N ASP A 93 6.20 29.52 3.66
CA ASP A 93 4.98 28.77 3.88
C ASP A 93 5.16 27.27 3.59
N GLU A 94 5.95 26.92 2.56
CA GLU A 94 6.30 25.52 2.28
C GLU A 94 7.19 24.92 3.37
N VAL A 95 8.12 25.71 3.92
CA VAL A 95 8.98 25.26 5.03
C VAL A 95 8.17 25.11 6.31
N LYS A 96 7.30 26.07 6.64
CA LYS A 96 6.41 25.99 7.80
C LYS A 96 5.47 24.80 7.72
N ALA A 97 4.86 24.57 6.56
CA ALA A 97 4.02 23.40 6.33
C ALA A 97 4.79 22.08 6.52
N ALA A 98 6.05 22.00 6.08
CA ALA A 98 6.90 20.83 6.33
C ALA A 98 7.23 20.65 7.82
N VAL A 99 7.52 21.73 8.54
CA VAL A 99 7.74 21.70 10.00
C VAL A 99 6.48 21.24 10.74
N ASP A 100 5.30 21.74 10.35
CA ASP A 100 4.02 21.33 10.94
C ASP A 100 3.74 19.85 10.71
N TYR A 101 4.01 19.37 9.49
CA TYR A 101 3.94 17.96 9.17
C TYR A 101 4.89 17.13 10.05
N MET A 102 6.13 17.59 10.27
CA MET A 102 7.10 16.89 11.10
C MET A 102 6.73 16.86 12.58
N VAL A 103 6.31 18.00 13.14
CA VAL A 103 5.83 18.10 14.52
C VAL A 103 4.61 17.21 14.73
N THR A 104 3.60 17.32 13.86
CA THR A 104 2.36 16.56 13.94
C THR A 104 2.62 15.06 13.89
N ASN A 105 3.51 14.59 13.00
CA ASN A 105 3.80 13.17 12.86
C ASN A 105 4.81 12.64 13.89
N SER A 106 5.54 13.51 14.59
CA SER A 106 6.39 13.12 15.71
C SER A 106 5.67 13.17 17.07
N GLN A 107 4.60 13.95 17.22
CA GLN A 107 3.75 13.96 18.43
C GLN A 107 2.94 12.67 18.58
N LYS A 108 2.60 11.99 17.47
CA LYS A 108 1.83 10.74 17.45
C LYS A 108 2.52 9.55 18.16
N GLY A 109 3.76 9.69 18.60
CA GLY A 109 4.54 8.67 19.32
C GLY A 109 4.32 8.59 20.83
N ALA A 110 3.51 9.47 21.45
CA ALA A 110 3.21 9.40 22.88
C ALA A 110 1.76 8.92 23.12
N THR A 111 1.62 7.68 23.61
CA THR A 111 0.39 7.00 24.12
C THR A 111 -0.55 6.29 23.12
N VAL A 112 -0.39 4.96 23.10
CA VAL A 112 -1.31 3.81 22.87
C VAL A 112 -2.58 3.95 21.99
N SER A 113 -2.74 2.91 21.15
CA SER A 113 -3.97 2.22 20.68
C SER A 113 -4.39 2.43 19.22
N ILE A 114 -4.54 1.28 18.55
CA ILE A 114 -4.97 1.09 17.18
C ILE A 114 -6.38 1.65 16.98
N SER A 115 -6.55 2.63 16.07
CA SER A 115 -7.73 2.70 15.20
C SER A 115 -7.49 3.59 13.96
N GLN A 116 -7.70 2.98 12.79
CA GLN A 116 -8.05 3.55 11.48
C GLN A 116 -7.34 4.82 10.93
N GLN A 117 -6.26 4.55 10.18
CA GLN A 117 -6.15 4.80 8.72
C GLN A 117 -6.10 6.25 8.19
N GLU A 118 -4.90 6.68 7.79
CA GLU A 118 -4.65 7.17 6.42
C GLU A 118 -3.23 6.72 6.02
N VAL A 119 -3.16 5.65 5.22
CA VAL A 119 -1.91 4.94 4.89
C VAL A 119 -1.20 5.70 3.77
N MET A 120 -0.16 6.45 4.12
CA MET A 120 0.87 6.81 3.14
C MET A 120 1.48 5.52 2.60
N ALA A 121 1.60 5.44 1.27
CA ALA A 121 2.34 4.37 0.64
C ALA A 121 3.74 4.26 1.28
N PRO A 122 4.15 3.10 1.81
CA PRO A 122 5.48 2.97 2.38
C PRO A 122 6.53 3.36 1.35
N VAL A 123 7.62 3.96 1.79
CA VAL A 123 8.82 4.16 0.95
C VAL A 123 9.59 2.84 0.98
N GLY A 124 9.95 2.31 -0.19
CA GLY A 124 10.62 1.03 -0.30
C GLY A 124 11.97 1.03 0.44
N ASN A 125 12.17 0.06 1.34
CA ASN A 125 13.44 -0.17 2.02
C ASN A 125 14.41 -1.04 1.16
N GLU A 126 15.63 -1.30 1.64
CA GLU A 126 16.60 -2.18 0.96
C GLU A 126 16.03 -3.57 0.59
N LYS A 127 15.13 -4.11 1.41
CA LYS A 127 14.51 -5.43 1.18
C LYS A 127 13.51 -5.38 0.04
N THR A 128 12.75 -4.29 -0.09
CA THR A 128 11.87 -4.07 -1.26
C THR A 128 12.65 -3.85 -2.55
N LYS A 129 13.88 -3.32 -2.50
CA LYS A 129 14.74 -3.15 -3.69
C LYS A 129 15.11 -4.49 -4.33
N VAL A 130 15.35 -5.53 -3.52
CA VAL A 130 15.58 -6.89 -4.04
C VAL A 130 14.34 -7.40 -4.76
N CYS A 131 13.15 -7.19 -4.18
CA CYS A 131 11.87 -7.57 -4.80
C CYS A 131 11.63 -6.84 -6.12
N ALA A 132 11.99 -5.55 -6.18
CA ALA A 132 11.79 -4.69 -7.34
C ALA A 132 12.52 -5.16 -8.59
N THR A 133 13.62 -5.91 -8.44
CA THR A 133 14.39 -6.46 -9.57
C THR A 133 13.53 -7.35 -10.47
N CYS A 134 12.61 -8.12 -9.87
CA CYS A 134 11.71 -9.01 -10.62
C CYS A 134 10.29 -8.44 -10.69
N HIS A 135 9.79 -7.85 -9.62
CA HIS A 135 8.40 -7.41 -9.52
C HIS A 135 8.17 -5.97 -9.98
N GLY A 136 9.23 -5.23 -10.32
CA GLY A 136 9.18 -3.80 -10.63
C GLY A 136 9.25 -2.94 -9.38
N VAL A 137 9.85 -1.75 -9.50
CA VAL A 137 9.99 -0.79 -8.39
C VAL A 137 8.64 -0.37 -7.80
N ASP A 138 7.62 -0.28 -8.64
CA ASP A 138 6.23 0.03 -8.28
C ASP A 138 5.38 -1.24 -8.14
N GLY A 139 5.97 -2.43 -8.15
CA GLY A 139 5.25 -3.71 -8.10
C GLY A 139 4.54 -4.10 -9.40
N ASN A 140 4.76 -3.38 -10.51
CA ASN A 140 4.22 -3.72 -11.82
C ASN A 140 5.29 -4.42 -12.68
N SER A 141 5.44 -5.73 -12.53
CA SER A 141 6.43 -6.50 -13.30
C SER A 141 6.20 -6.38 -14.80
N VAL A 142 7.27 -6.24 -15.57
CA VAL A 142 7.24 -6.28 -17.04
C VAL A 142 7.34 -7.71 -17.59
N ASN A 143 7.72 -8.68 -16.74
CA ASN A 143 7.78 -10.09 -17.14
C ASN A 143 6.42 -10.75 -16.87
N PRO A 144 5.78 -11.37 -17.87
CA PRO A 144 4.43 -11.93 -17.73
C PRO A 144 4.33 -13.13 -16.77
N VAL A 145 5.46 -13.80 -16.47
CA VAL A 145 5.52 -14.94 -15.54
C VAL A 145 5.71 -14.48 -14.08
N TRP A 146 6.22 -13.26 -13.87
CA TRP A 146 6.42 -12.72 -12.53
C TRP A 146 5.20 -11.87 -12.13
N PRO A 147 4.55 -12.16 -11.00
CA PRO A 147 3.31 -11.49 -10.64
C PRO A 147 3.51 -10.00 -10.41
N LYS A 148 2.50 -9.21 -10.76
CA LYS A 148 2.32 -7.86 -10.23
C LYS A 148 1.94 -7.96 -8.75
N LEU A 149 2.62 -7.16 -7.92
CA LEU A 149 2.36 -7.02 -6.49
C LEU A 149 1.60 -5.71 -6.19
N ALA A 150 1.66 -4.74 -7.10
CA ALA A 150 1.03 -3.44 -6.95
C ALA A 150 -0.47 -3.56 -6.66
N GLY A 151 -0.95 -2.90 -5.61
CA GLY A 151 -2.38 -2.86 -5.27
C GLY A 151 -2.95 -4.17 -4.73
N GLN A 152 -2.12 -5.20 -4.55
CA GLN A 152 -2.56 -6.44 -3.91
C GLN A 152 -2.79 -6.20 -2.40
N HIS A 153 -3.67 -6.96 -1.77
CA HIS A 153 -3.91 -6.81 -0.33
C HIS A 153 -2.63 -7.16 0.47
N ALA A 154 -2.24 -6.29 1.41
CA ALA A 154 -1.07 -6.50 2.26
C ALA A 154 -1.11 -7.88 2.96
N GLU A 155 -2.26 -8.25 3.55
CA GLU A 155 -2.44 -9.56 4.19
C GLU A 155 -2.21 -10.74 3.24
N TYR A 156 -2.59 -10.60 1.98
CA TYR A 156 -2.32 -11.65 1.00
C TYR A 156 -0.83 -11.75 0.69
N ILE A 157 -0.14 -10.62 0.47
CA ILE A 157 1.30 -10.61 0.22
C ILE A 157 2.06 -11.20 1.40
N PHE A 158 1.74 -10.74 2.61
CA PHE A 158 2.31 -11.25 3.86
C PHE A 158 2.13 -12.77 3.98
N LYS A 159 0.89 -13.26 3.79
CA LYS A 159 0.61 -14.70 3.77
C LYS A 159 1.47 -15.44 2.74
N GLN A 160 1.59 -14.93 1.52
CA GLN A 160 2.38 -15.60 0.48
C GLN A 160 3.87 -15.63 0.83
N LEU A 161 4.43 -14.55 1.39
CA LEU A 161 5.81 -14.53 1.86
C LEU A 161 6.03 -15.55 2.98
N LYS A 162 5.12 -15.62 3.95
CA LYS A 162 5.15 -16.61 5.04
C LYS A 162 5.03 -18.05 4.53
N ASP A 163 4.19 -18.28 3.53
CA ASP A 163 4.05 -19.60 2.88
C ASP A 163 5.33 -20.00 2.13
N PHE A 164 6.03 -19.05 1.48
CA PHE A 164 7.32 -19.32 0.84
C PHE A 164 8.44 -19.56 1.86
N HIS A 165 8.47 -18.76 2.93
CA HIS A 165 9.43 -18.85 4.02
C HIS A 165 9.34 -20.21 4.74
N SER A 166 8.14 -20.68 5.05
CA SER A 166 7.88 -21.98 5.70
C SER A 166 7.97 -23.18 4.77
N GLY A 167 7.96 -22.96 3.45
CA GLY A 167 7.93 -24.01 2.44
C GLY A 167 6.55 -24.63 2.17
N THR A 168 5.48 -24.08 2.75
CA THR A 168 4.08 -24.42 2.41
C THR A 168 3.76 -24.08 0.96
N ARG A 169 4.34 -23.00 0.43
CA ARG A 169 4.38 -22.69 -1.01
C ARG A 169 5.82 -22.79 -1.48
N LYS A 170 6.07 -23.51 -2.57
CA LYS A 170 7.43 -23.75 -3.08
C LYS A 170 7.61 -23.10 -4.44
N ASN A 171 8.69 -22.37 -4.62
CA ASN A 171 9.13 -21.87 -5.92
C ASN A 171 10.64 -21.68 -5.90
N ALA A 172 11.33 -22.16 -6.94
CA ALA A 172 12.79 -22.16 -6.99
C ALA A 172 13.41 -20.75 -6.91
N GLN A 173 12.69 -19.72 -7.40
CA GLN A 173 13.14 -18.34 -7.35
C GLN A 173 12.71 -17.62 -6.05
N MET A 174 11.46 -17.75 -5.64
CA MET A 174 10.92 -16.99 -4.50
C MET A 174 11.28 -17.58 -3.13
N SER A 175 11.43 -18.90 -3.00
CA SER A 175 11.72 -19.51 -1.70
C SER A 175 13.06 -19.04 -1.11
N PRO A 176 14.18 -18.97 -1.87
CA PRO A 176 15.43 -18.40 -1.34
C PRO A 176 15.34 -16.92 -0.96
N LEU A 177 14.49 -16.14 -1.62
CA LEU A 177 14.29 -14.72 -1.31
C LEU A 177 13.45 -14.52 -0.04
N ALA A 178 12.51 -15.42 0.25
CA ALA A 178 11.67 -15.37 1.45
C ALA A 178 12.35 -15.96 2.70
N ALA A 179 13.29 -16.89 2.51
CA ALA A 179 13.96 -17.60 3.60
C ALA A 179 14.62 -16.69 4.67
N PRO A 180 15.33 -15.59 4.33
CA PRO A 180 15.97 -14.73 5.33
C PRO A 180 15.06 -13.65 5.92
N LEU A 181 13.81 -13.52 5.46
CA LEU A 181 12.91 -12.44 5.91
C LEU A 181 12.39 -12.71 7.33
N SER A 182 12.40 -11.67 8.16
CA SER A 182 11.64 -11.65 9.40
C SER A 182 10.15 -11.37 9.14
N GLU A 183 9.27 -11.61 10.11
CA GLU A 183 7.84 -11.27 9.94
C GLU A 183 7.64 -9.76 9.77
N GLU A 184 8.43 -8.93 10.46
CA GLU A 184 8.44 -7.47 10.29
C GLU A 184 8.75 -7.08 8.84
N ASP A 185 9.77 -7.69 8.25
CA ASP A 185 10.12 -7.46 6.84
C ASP A 185 8.97 -7.82 5.90
N MET A 186 8.31 -8.95 6.16
CA MET A 186 7.19 -9.40 5.34
C MET A 186 6.03 -8.41 5.43
N HIS A 187 5.75 -7.85 6.60
CA HIS A 187 4.72 -6.81 6.79
C HIS A 187 5.09 -5.51 6.09
N GLU A 188 6.34 -5.06 6.17
CA GLU A 188 6.80 -3.85 5.49
C GLU A 188 6.72 -3.99 3.96
N ILE A 189 7.22 -5.11 3.42
CA ILE A 189 7.16 -5.42 1.98
C ILE A 189 5.70 -5.51 1.51
N ALA A 190 4.85 -6.18 2.29
CA ALA A 190 3.43 -6.30 1.99
C ALA A 190 2.73 -4.95 1.94
N THR A 191 2.98 -4.09 2.94
CA THR A 191 2.40 -2.75 3.00
C THR A 191 2.89 -1.90 1.82
N TYR A 192 4.19 -1.98 1.48
CA TYR A 192 4.80 -1.23 0.39
C TYR A 192 4.13 -1.51 -0.95
N PHE A 193 4.00 -2.78 -1.33
CA PHE A 193 3.43 -3.14 -2.62
C PHE A 193 1.91 -2.97 -2.64
N SER A 194 1.24 -3.16 -1.50
CA SER A 194 -0.20 -2.95 -1.38
C SER A 194 -0.63 -1.52 -1.67
N SER A 195 0.20 -0.54 -1.34
CA SER A 195 -0.10 0.86 -1.60
C SER A 195 0.23 1.33 -3.01
N GLN A 196 0.92 0.52 -3.83
CA GLN A 196 1.25 0.91 -5.19
C GLN A 196 0.02 0.82 -6.09
N LYS A 197 0.00 1.61 -7.16
CA LYS A 197 -1.08 1.59 -8.15
C LYS A 197 -0.82 0.50 -9.20
N ILE A 198 -1.77 -0.42 -9.34
CA ILE A 198 -1.73 -1.46 -10.39
C ILE A 198 -1.82 -0.83 -11.79
N LYS A 199 -1.03 -1.34 -12.72
CA LYS A 199 -1.14 -1.05 -14.16
C LYS A 199 -1.91 -2.18 -14.84
N ILE A 200 -3.11 -1.87 -15.33
CA ILE A 200 -3.98 -2.85 -16.02
C ILE A 200 -3.38 -3.20 -17.38
N GLY A 201 -3.45 -4.49 -17.73
CA GLY A 201 -2.98 -4.99 -19.02
C GLY A 201 -4.08 -4.93 -20.09
N HIS A 202 -3.80 -5.55 -21.23
CA HIS A 202 -4.76 -5.68 -22.33
C HIS A 202 -5.22 -7.13 -22.45
N ALA A 203 -6.53 -7.37 -22.55
CA ALA A 203 -7.08 -8.68 -22.84
C ALA A 203 -7.25 -8.86 -24.36
N SER A 204 -6.79 -9.98 -24.92
CA SER A 204 -7.03 -10.29 -26.33
C SER A 204 -8.52 -10.53 -26.60
N ALA A 205 -9.03 -10.05 -27.73
CA ALA A 205 -10.46 -10.12 -28.05
C ALA A 205 -10.97 -11.56 -28.30
N GLU A 206 -10.08 -12.46 -28.74
CA GLU A 206 -10.45 -13.81 -29.20
C GLU A 206 -11.07 -14.67 -28.10
N THR A 207 -10.48 -14.69 -26.90
CA THR A 207 -10.96 -15.51 -25.77
C THR A 207 -11.77 -14.71 -24.75
N LEU A 208 -11.99 -13.41 -25.00
CA LEU A 208 -12.63 -12.50 -24.06
C LEU A 208 -14.05 -12.94 -23.66
N PRO A 209 -14.95 -13.35 -24.60
CA PRO A 209 -16.31 -13.75 -24.22
C PRO A 209 -16.34 -14.99 -23.31
N LEU A 210 -15.48 -15.98 -23.58
CA LEU A 210 -15.37 -17.18 -22.75
C LEU A 210 -14.80 -16.84 -21.37
N GLY A 211 -13.75 -16.03 -21.33
CA GLY A 211 -13.13 -15.59 -20.07
C GLY A 211 -14.09 -14.79 -19.20
N GLU A 212 -14.87 -13.89 -19.80
CA GLU A 212 -15.91 -13.14 -19.10
C GLU A 212 -17.01 -14.05 -18.56
N GLN A 213 -17.49 -15.01 -19.35
CA GLN A 213 -18.50 -15.97 -18.92
C GLN A 213 -18.02 -16.79 -17.72
N ILE A 214 -16.81 -17.34 -17.77
CA ILE A 214 -16.22 -18.08 -16.64
C ILE A 214 -16.09 -17.18 -15.41
N TYR A 215 -15.59 -15.95 -15.60
CA TYR A 215 -15.37 -15.04 -14.49
C TYR A 215 -16.66 -14.61 -13.80
N ARG A 216 -17.67 -14.23 -14.59
CA ARG A 216 -18.91 -13.62 -14.10
C ARG A 216 -19.99 -14.63 -13.75
N ALA A 217 -20.07 -15.74 -14.48
CA ALA A 217 -21.14 -16.73 -14.32
C ALA A 217 -20.64 -18.10 -13.86
N GLY A 218 -19.37 -18.43 -14.11
CA GLY A 218 -18.87 -19.79 -13.95
C GLY A 218 -19.53 -20.73 -14.97
N ASP A 219 -19.61 -22.02 -14.66
CA ASP A 219 -20.26 -23.03 -15.48
C ASP A 219 -21.06 -24.00 -14.60
N ALA A 220 -22.38 -23.82 -14.59
CA ALA A 220 -23.29 -24.64 -13.79
C ALA A 220 -23.27 -26.13 -14.18
N SER A 221 -22.97 -26.46 -15.44
CA SER A 221 -22.93 -27.86 -15.90
C SER A 221 -21.76 -28.64 -15.26
N LYS A 222 -20.70 -27.94 -14.88
CA LYS A 222 -19.52 -28.47 -14.18
C LYS A 222 -19.55 -28.23 -12.67
N GLY A 223 -20.57 -27.52 -12.19
CA GLY A 223 -20.61 -26.97 -10.83
C GLY A 223 -19.44 -26.01 -10.56
N LEU A 224 -18.97 -25.28 -11.58
CA LEU A 224 -17.94 -24.26 -11.48
C LEU A 224 -18.60 -22.95 -11.05
N PRO A 225 -18.35 -22.45 -9.83
CA PRO A 225 -18.87 -21.15 -9.41
C PRO A 225 -18.18 -20.01 -10.17
N ALA A 226 -18.87 -18.88 -10.29
CA ALA A 226 -18.28 -17.65 -10.83
C ALA A 226 -17.09 -17.17 -9.98
N CYS A 227 -15.99 -16.76 -10.64
CA CYS A 227 -14.82 -16.20 -9.94
C CYS A 227 -15.18 -14.95 -9.13
N MET A 228 -16.08 -14.12 -9.68
CA MET A 228 -16.51 -12.87 -9.05
C MET A 228 -17.24 -13.07 -7.71
N ALA A 229 -17.73 -14.28 -7.41
CA ALA A 229 -18.39 -14.56 -6.13
C ALA A 229 -17.42 -14.41 -4.94
N CYS A 230 -16.12 -14.65 -5.16
CA CYS A 230 -15.08 -14.47 -4.14
C CYS A 230 -14.16 -13.29 -4.45
N HIS A 231 -13.84 -13.06 -5.73
CA HIS A 231 -12.88 -12.04 -6.15
C HIS A 231 -13.51 -10.70 -6.52
N GLY A 232 -14.84 -10.59 -6.46
CA GLY A 232 -15.60 -9.38 -6.76
C GLY A 232 -15.80 -9.13 -8.27
N PRO A 233 -16.77 -8.28 -8.66
CA PRO A 233 -17.09 -8.03 -10.08
C PRO A 233 -15.95 -7.40 -10.89
N SER A 234 -15.14 -6.56 -10.25
CA SER A 234 -13.96 -5.89 -10.84
C SER A 234 -12.66 -6.62 -10.53
N GLY A 235 -12.67 -7.77 -9.85
CA GLY A 235 -11.45 -8.45 -9.43
C GLY A 235 -10.68 -7.75 -8.32
N ALA A 236 -11.33 -6.87 -7.56
CA ALA A 236 -10.71 -6.19 -6.42
C ALA A 236 -10.37 -7.12 -5.25
N GLY A 237 -10.93 -8.33 -5.20
CA GLY A 237 -10.75 -9.26 -4.09
C GLY A 237 -11.57 -8.88 -2.85
N ASN A 238 -11.30 -9.58 -1.75
CA ASN A 238 -11.86 -9.31 -0.44
C ASN A 238 -10.83 -9.70 0.63
N SER A 239 -10.07 -8.71 1.11
CA SER A 239 -9.01 -8.90 2.10
C SER A 239 -9.51 -9.54 3.39
N ALA A 240 -10.70 -9.14 3.89
CA ALA A 240 -11.29 -9.67 5.11
C ALA A 240 -11.61 -11.18 5.01
N ALA A 241 -11.85 -11.67 3.79
CA ALA A 241 -12.07 -13.09 3.50
C ALA A 241 -10.81 -13.79 2.94
N SER A 242 -9.65 -13.13 2.94
CA SER A 242 -8.40 -13.62 2.35
C SER A 242 -8.47 -13.93 0.84
N PHE A 243 -9.41 -13.32 0.11
CA PHE A 243 -9.49 -13.45 -1.34
C PHE A 243 -8.63 -12.36 -2.00
N PRO A 244 -7.59 -12.74 -2.79
CA PRO A 244 -6.71 -11.77 -3.41
C PRO A 244 -7.41 -10.95 -4.49
N ALA A 245 -6.88 -9.76 -4.74
CA ALA A 245 -7.15 -9.01 -5.96
C ALA A 245 -6.59 -9.78 -7.16
N LEU A 246 -7.37 -9.82 -8.25
CA LEU A 246 -7.01 -10.42 -9.53
C LEU A 246 -6.86 -9.38 -10.64
N SER A 247 -7.58 -8.26 -10.54
CA SER A 247 -7.62 -7.19 -11.55
C SER A 247 -6.22 -6.82 -12.07
N GLY A 248 -6.06 -6.87 -13.39
CA GLY A 248 -4.84 -6.45 -14.06
C GLY A 248 -3.64 -7.37 -13.89
N GLN A 249 -3.76 -8.52 -13.23
CA GLN A 249 -2.69 -9.50 -13.10
C GLN A 249 -2.31 -10.06 -14.48
N HIS A 250 -1.04 -10.42 -14.66
CA HIS A 250 -0.61 -11.05 -15.92
C HIS A 250 -1.38 -12.34 -16.20
N ALA A 251 -1.83 -12.51 -17.43
CA ALA A 251 -2.54 -13.70 -17.88
C ALA A 251 -1.66 -14.95 -17.72
N GLU A 252 -0.38 -14.87 -18.10
CA GLU A 252 0.55 -16.00 -17.99
C GLU A 252 0.76 -16.42 -16.54
N TYR A 253 1.03 -15.48 -15.62
CA TYR A 253 1.11 -15.81 -14.20
C TYR A 253 -0.19 -16.43 -13.67
N THR A 254 -1.34 -15.85 -14.02
CA THR A 254 -2.67 -16.33 -13.58
C THR A 254 -2.93 -17.76 -14.06
N LYS A 255 -2.66 -18.04 -15.34
CA LYS A 255 -2.69 -19.38 -15.93
C LYS A 255 -1.82 -20.36 -15.16
N ILE A 256 -0.55 -20.01 -14.91
CA ILE A 256 0.38 -20.85 -14.15
C ILE A 256 -0.18 -21.18 -12.76
N GLN A 257 -0.81 -20.21 -12.07
CA GLN A 257 -1.37 -20.46 -10.74
C GLN A 257 -2.59 -21.38 -10.79
N LEU A 258 -3.51 -21.16 -11.72
CA LEU A 258 -4.71 -22.00 -11.89
C LEU A 258 -4.31 -23.44 -12.25
N LEU A 259 -3.35 -23.62 -13.17
CA LEU A 259 -2.79 -24.93 -13.48
C LEU A 259 -2.11 -25.57 -12.27
N ALA A 260 -1.36 -24.80 -11.47
CA ALA A 260 -0.72 -25.33 -10.28
C ALA A 260 -1.72 -25.77 -9.21
N PHE A 261 -2.84 -25.07 -9.03
CA PHE A 261 -3.92 -25.51 -8.16
C PHE A 261 -4.62 -26.75 -8.70
N ARG A 262 -4.97 -26.77 -9.99
CA ARG A 262 -5.59 -27.92 -10.66
C ARG A 262 -4.74 -29.20 -10.53
N ASP A 263 -3.43 -29.07 -10.73
CA ASP A 263 -2.49 -30.18 -10.70
C ASP A 263 -1.99 -30.52 -9.28
N ASN A 264 -2.54 -29.88 -8.23
CA ASN A 264 -2.10 -30.03 -6.83
C ASN A 264 -0.62 -29.69 -6.59
N LYS A 265 0.00 -28.91 -7.48
CA LYS A 265 1.37 -28.38 -7.32
C LYS A 265 1.42 -27.16 -6.39
N ARG A 266 0.28 -26.51 -6.19
CA ARG A 266 0.07 -25.44 -5.20
C ARG A 266 -1.11 -25.80 -4.31
N THR A 267 -0.87 -25.86 -3.00
CA THR A 267 -1.85 -26.37 -2.02
C THR A 267 -2.00 -25.46 -0.78
N ASN A 268 -1.54 -24.21 -0.87
CA ASN A 268 -1.52 -23.25 0.23
C ASN A 268 -2.84 -22.45 0.39
N ASP A 269 -3.94 -22.95 -0.19
CA ASP A 269 -5.26 -22.33 -0.18
C ASP A 269 -6.16 -22.87 0.94
N THR A 270 -6.96 -21.98 1.51
CA THR A 270 -7.92 -22.31 2.58
C THR A 270 -9.01 -23.23 2.05
N ASN A 271 -9.27 -24.33 2.76
CA ASN A 271 -10.31 -25.31 2.42
C ASN A 271 -10.22 -25.87 0.98
N LYS A 272 -9.03 -25.85 0.36
CA LYS A 272 -8.82 -26.28 -1.02
C LYS A 272 -9.67 -25.52 -2.06
N ALA A 273 -10.12 -24.31 -1.73
CA ALA A 273 -11.07 -23.58 -2.56
C ALA A 273 -10.58 -23.40 -4.00
N MET A 274 -9.30 -23.05 -4.21
CA MET A 274 -8.77 -22.84 -5.55
C MET A 274 -8.44 -24.15 -6.26
N GLN A 275 -8.09 -25.22 -5.54
CA GLN A 275 -7.96 -26.56 -6.14
C GLN A 275 -9.31 -27.01 -6.72
N ILE A 276 -10.39 -26.94 -5.93
CA ILE A 276 -11.76 -27.35 -6.32
C ILE A 276 -12.31 -26.51 -7.48
N VAL A 277 -12.00 -25.21 -7.52
CA VAL A 277 -12.41 -24.37 -8.65
C VAL A 277 -11.61 -24.70 -9.90
N SER A 278 -10.30 -24.88 -9.77
CA SER A 278 -9.40 -25.06 -10.93
C SER A 278 -9.53 -26.44 -11.57
N GLU A 279 -9.86 -27.49 -10.81
CA GLU A 279 -10.09 -28.85 -11.34
C GLU A 279 -11.30 -28.95 -12.28
N LYS A 280 -12.23 -27.98 -12.21
CA LYS A 280 -13.43 -27.95 -13.02
C LYS A 280 -13.24 -27.28 -14.39
N MET A 281 -12.07 -26.67 -14.62
CA MET A 281 -11.78 -25.93 -15.84
C MET A 281 -10.83 -26.69 -16.77
N THR A 282 -11.13 -26.65 -18.07
CA THR A 282 -10.17 -27.07 -19.10
C THR A 282 -9.00 -26.07 -19.19
N THR A 283 -7.96 -26.43 -19.94
CA THR A 283 -6.83 -25.51 -20.15
C THR A 283 -7.24 -24.29 -20.96
N GLU A 284 -8.14 -24.46 -21.94
CA GLU A 284 -8.69 -23.38 -22.76
C GLU A 284 -9.51 -22.39 -21.92
N GLU A 285 -10.29 -22.91 -20.95
CA GLU A 285 -11.05 -22.09 -20.00
C GLU A 285 -10.13 -21.32 -19.05
N ILE A 286 -9.06 -21.96 -18.56
CA ILE A 286 -8.03 -21.30 -17.75
C ILE A 286 -7.35 -20.18 -18.55
N ASP A 287 -7.01 -20.43 -19.81
CA ASP A 287 -6.38 -19.45 -20.68
C ASP A 287 -7.31 -18.26 -20.95
N ALA A 288 -8.59 -18.53 -21.19
CA ALA A 288 -9.60 -17.51 -21.42
C ALA A 288 -9.84 -16.64 -20.18
N VAL A 289 -10.05 -17.23 -19.00
CA VAL A 289 -10.28 -16.45 -17.77
C VAL A 289 -9.04 -15.67 -17.35
N ALA A 290 -7.84 -16.23 -17.54
CA ALA A 290 -6.59 -15.52 -17.28
C ALA A 290 -6.41 -14.30 -18.21
N ASN A 291 -6.75 -14.45 -19.51
CA ASN A 291 -6.77 -13.34 -20.45
C ASN A 291 -7.77 -12.24 -20.04
N TYR A 292 -8.98 -12.63 -19.63
CA TYR A 292 -10.00 -11.68 -19.15
C TYR A 292 -9.52 -10.92 -17.89
N ILE A 293 -8.96 -11.63 -16.91
CA ILE A 293 -8.42 -11.04 -15.67
C ILE A 293 -7.36 -9.97 -15.95
N GLN A 294 -6.51 -10.17 -16.95
CA GLN A 294 -5.45 -9.23 -17.32
C GLN A 294 -5.97 -7.84 -17.74
N GLY A 295 -7.15 -7.79 -18.36
CA GLY A 295 -7.82 -6.55 -18.75
C GLY A 295 -8.92 -6.08 -17.80
N LEU A 296 -9.20 -6.83 -16.74
CA LEU A 296 -10.31 -6.56 -15.82
C LEU A 296 -10.05 -5.32 -14.97
N HIS A 297 -11.02 -4.40 -14.92
CA HIS A 297 -11.02 -3.16 -14.13
C HIS A 297 -12.44 -2.75 -13.73
#